data_AF-A0A929BE47-F1
#
_entry.id   AF-A0A929BE47-F1
#
_cell.length_a   1.000
_cell.length_b   1.000
_cell.length_c   1.000
_cell.angle_alpha   90.00
_cell.angle_beta   90.00
_cell.angle_gamma   90.00
#
_symmetry.space_group_name_H-M   'P 1'
#
loop_
_entity.id
_entity.type
_entity.pdbx_description
1 polymer ?
#
loop_
_entity_poly.entity_id
_entity_poly.type
_entity_poly.pdbx_seq_one_letter_code
_entity_poly.pdbx_strand_id
1 'polypeptide(L)'
;MKKTILILIIISVLSCRKDFYYDFDHIPQVNVSCFLKAGDTVRVRLSYLVGDTLFGTILADKDYISKADVYLYEDNIFQEKLTYKEIPQINFVEKGWYYSQYFIPTEKHHYNLKIHVPDYDTVYAETYIPEAIPIDSIQINGEALKDSIIFDRNLASSVPDGILDFSVNIFFKDKSGTTNYYDFWSNKFFISYDPAIEPRYNREYYENISLAALKIAFFSDEIFDGHTYAINTKFKIDDYKFDYISEFPIKLGLNSLSYDAYAFYKSSYLYLKSLDNPFTEPVIIYSNVKNGTGVFAGISSVEDSFLIVPSQN
;
A
#
# COMPACT_ATOMS: atom_id res chain seq x y z
N MET A 1 60.72 1.02 28.59
CA MET A 1 59.92 1.42 27.40
C MET A 1 59.96 0.40 26.28
N LYS A 2 61.11 -0.06 25.75
CA LYS A 2 61.15 -1.06 24.67
C LYS A 2 60.52 -2.44 25.01
N LYS A 3 60.69 -2.94 26.24
CA LYS A 3 60.07 -4.21 26.68
C LYS A 3 58.54 -4.12 26.86
N THR A 4 58.03 -2.96 27.25
CA THR A 4 56.59 -2.73 27.46
C THR A 4 55.83 -2.63 26.14
N ILE A 5 56.46 -2.04 25.11
CA ILE A 5 55.91 -1.96 23.74
C ILE A 5 55.85 -3.36 23.09
N LEU A 6 56.84 -4.22 23.34
CA LEU A 6 56.87 -5.57 22.79
C LEU A 6 55.75 -6.47 23.36
N ILE A 7 55.41 -6.30 24.64
CA ILE A 7 54.31 -7.05 25.29
C ILE A 7 52.94 -6.60 24.74
N LEU A 8 52.75 -5.31 24.47
CA LEU A 8 51.51 -4.79 23.91
C LEU A 8 51.26 -5.31 22.48
N ILE A 9 52.32 -5.44 21.68
CA ILE A 9 52.23 -5.97 20.31
C ILE A 9 51.86 -7.46 20.33
N ILE A 10 52.45 -8.25 21.24
CA ILE A 10 52.16 -9.69 21.35
C ILE A 10 50.70 -9.97 21.78
N ILE A 11 50.10 -9.11 22.61
CA ILE A 11 48.70 -9.23 23.03
C ILE A 11 47.74 -8.93 21.86
N SER A 12 48.09 -8.01 20.96
CA SER A 12 47.26 -7.66 19.79
C SER A 12 47.15 -8.78 18.74
N VAL A 13 48.17 -9.64 18.61
CA VAL A 13 48.19 -10.76 17.65
C VAL A 13 47.56 -12.05 18.20
N LEU A 14 47.28 -12.13 19.51
CA LEU A 14 46.61 -13.26 20.17
C LEU A 14 45.09 -13.07 20.31
N SER A 15 44.52 -12.02 19.75
CA SER A 15 43.07 -11.89 19.62
C SER A 15 42.57 -12.92 18.61
N CYS A 16 42.34 -14.16 19.06
CA CYS A 16 41.56 -15.15 18.33
C CYS A 16 40.19 -14.54 18.01
N ARG A 17 40.04 -14.05 16.77
CA ARG A 17 38.73 -13.70 16.22
C ARG A 17 37.99 -15.02 16.06
N LYS A 18 37.12 -15.34 17.02
CA LYS A 18 36.17 -16.43 16.86
C LYS A 18 35.12 -15.87 15.91
N ASP A 19 35.21 -16.24 14.63
CA ASP A 19 34.17 -15.89 13.67
C ASP A 19 32.87 -16.54 14.16
N PHE A 20 31.99 -15.70 14.68
CA PHE A 20 30.69 -16.10 15.15
C PHE A 20 29.81 -16.29 13.93
N TYR A 21 29.83 -17.50 13.38
CA TYR A 21 28.85 -17.92 12.39
C TYR A 21 27.56 -18.23 13.15
N TYR A 22 26.62 -17.29 13.11
CA TYR A 22 25.25 -17.56 13.51
C TYR A 22 24.61 -18.38 12.39
N ASP A 23 24.34 -19.65 12.67
CA ASP A 23 23.64 -20.54 11.76
C ASP A 23 22.14 -20.23 11.86
N PHE A 24 21.64 -19.40 10.95
CA PHE A 24 20.21 -19.24 10.76
C PHE A 24 19.70 -20.41 9.93
N ASP A 25 19.56 -21.58 10.56
CA ASP A 25 18.61 -22.61 10.11
C ASP A 25 17.18 -22.09 10.38
N HIS A 26 16.82 -20.97 9.76
CA HIS A 26 15.44 -20.50 9.73
C HIS A 26 14.72 -21.26 8.63
N ILE A 27 13.85 -22.18 9.04
CA ILE A 27 12.82 -22.73 8.17
C ILE A 27 12.07 -21.53 7.57
N PRO A 28 12.05 -21.37 6.23
CA PRO A 28 11.39 -20.25 5.57
C PRO A 28 9.92 -20.17 6.00
N GLN A 29 9.41 -19.02 6.44
CA GLN A 29 8.01 -18.93 6.88
C GLN A 29 7.07 -18.75 5.69
N VAL A 30 5.86 -19.33 5.77
CA VAL A 30 4.80 -19.05 4.79
C VAL A 30 4.36 -17.59 4.93
N ASN A 31 4.52 -16.82 3.87
CA ASN A 31 4.06 -15.46 3.71
C ASN A 31 2.76 -15.43 2.90
N VAL A 32 1.75 -14.73 3.43
CA VAL A 32 0.46 -14.48 2.79
C VAL A 32 0.37 -13.00 2.43
N SER A 33 -0.01 -12.70 1.18
CA SER A 33 -0.28 -11.32 0.76
C SER A 33 -1.62 -11.28 0.04
N CYS A 34 -2.60 -10.66 0.67
CA CYS A 34 -3.93 -10.49 0.11
C CYS A 34 -4.61 -9.22 0.63
N PHE A 35 -5.07 -8.38 -0.29
CA PHE A 35 -5.99 -7.28 -0.02
C PHE A 35 -7.31 -7.62 -0.72
N LEU A 36 -8.31 -8.03 0.07
CA LEU A 36 -9.67 -8.26 -0.39
C LEU A 36 -10.34 -6.92 -0.62
N LYS A 37 -10.79 -6.68 -1.85
CA LYS A 37 -11.59 -5.51 -2.19
C LYS A 37 -13.03 -5.94 -2.45
N ALA A 38 -14.00 -5.30 -1.78
CA ALA A 38 -15.42 -5.53 -2.02
C ALA A 38 -15.74 -5.35 -3.51
N GLY A 39 -16.52 -6.28 -4.08
CA GLY A 39 -16.91 -6.25 -5.48
C GLY A 39 -15.85 -6.75 -6.47
N ASP A 40 -14.63 -7.07 -6.03
CA ASP A 40 -13.53 -7.56 -6.88
C ASP A 40 -13.23 -9.05 -6.67
N THR A 41 -12.58 -9.68 -7.65
CA THR A 41 -12.16 -11.09 -7.53
C THR A 41 -11.08 -11.27 -6.46
N VAL A 42 -11.25 -12.29 -5.61
CA VAL A 42 -10.24 -12.66 -4.61
C VAL A 42 -8.98 -13.22 -5.27
N ARG A 43 -7.83 -12.69 -4.85
CA ARG A 43 -6.50 -13.18 -5.20
C ARG A 43 -5.60 -13.19 -3.97
N VAL A 44 -4.95 -14.32 -3.71
CA VAL A 44 -4.02 -14.51 -2.61
C VAL A 44 -2.66 -14.87 -3.19
N ARG A 45 -1.60 -14.19 -2.76
CA ARG A 45 -0.22 -14.55 -3.10
C ARG A 45 0.44 -15.28 -1.93
N LEU A 46 1.09 -16.41 -2.21
CA LEU A 46 1.84 -17.19 -1.23
C LEU A 46 3.33 -17.29 -1.61
N SER A 47 4.20 -17.09 -0.62
CA SER A 47 5.66 -17.20 -0.76
C SER A 47 6.33 -17.68 0.54
N TYR A 48 7.63 -17.98 0.52
CA TYR A 48 8.40 -18.48 1.68
C TYR A 48 9.25 -17.40 2.40
N LEU A 49 9.19 -16.13 1.97
CA LEU A 49 10.19 -15.14 2.36
C LEU A 49 9.88 -14.40 3.67
N VAL A 50 10.93 -14.23 4.50
CA VAL A 50 11.04 -13.27 5.60
C VAL A 50 12.32 -12.44 5.32
N GLY A 51 12.19 -11.30 4.64
CA GLY A 51 13.34 -10.47 4.23
C GLY A 51 12.91 -9.27 3.38
N ASP A 52 13.81 -8.29 3.22
CA ASP A 52 13.67 -6.89 2.72
C ASP A 52 13.04 -6.70 1.31
N THR A 53 11.86 -7.27 1.08
CA THR A 53 11.24 -7.36 -0.25
C THR A 53 9.76 -6.99 -0.23
N LEU A 54 9.39 -6.03 0.61
CA LEU A 54 8.00 -5.64 0.83
C LEU A 54 7.33 -4.99 -0.39
N PHE A 55 8.11 -4.57 -1.39
CA PHE A 55 7.61 -3.70 -2.47
C PHE A 55 8.01 -4.15 -3.87
N GLY A 56 8.00 -5.46 -4.11
CA GLY A 56 7.97 -5.98 -5.48
C GLY A 56 9.32 -6.25 -6.12
N THR A 57 10.34 -6.65 -5.34
CA THR A 57 11.43 -7.41 -5.95
C THR A 57 10.87 -8.69 -6.57
N ILE A 58 11.36 -9.02 -7.77
CA ILE A 58 11.14 -10.33 -8.37
C ILE A 58 11.70 -11.36 -7.39
N LEU A 59 10.82 -12.12 -6.72
CA LEU A 59 11.26 -13.23 -5.88
C LEU A 59 11.87 -14.30 -6.80
N ALA A 60 12.87 -15.02 -6.30
CA ALA A 60 13.40 -16.15 -7.05
C ALA A 60 12.29 -17.21 -7.18
N ASP A 61 12.33 -17.99 -8.26
CA ASP A 61 11.31 -19.00 -8.56
C ASP A 61 11.04 -19.98 -7.40
N LYS A 62 12.09 -20.29 -6.62
CA LYS A 62 12.03 -21.19 -5.46
C LYS A 62 11.27 -20.60 -4.26
N ASP A 63 11.04 -19.29 -4.23
CA ASP A 63 10.46 -18.60 -3.09
C ASP A 63 8.93 -18.52 -3.17
N TYR A 64 8.31 -18.95 -4.29
CA TYR A 64 6.85 -19.01 -4.44
C TYR A 64 6.27 -20.34 -3.97
N ILE A 65 5.07 -20.30 -3.40
CA ILE A 65 4.33 -21.50 -3.01
C ILE A 65 3.29 -21.81 -4.08
N SER A 66 3.49 -22.90 -4.82
CA SER A 66 2.55 -23.39 -5.85
C SER A 66 1.75 -24.63 -5.43
N LYS A 67 2.15 -25.26 -4.33
CA LYS A 67 1.48 -26.44 -3.75
C LYS A 67 0.93 -26.09 -2.38
N ALA A 68 -0.33 -25.68 -2.35
CA ALA A 68 -1.06 -25.39 -1.13
C ALA A 68 -2.55 -25.59 -1.36
N ASP A 69 -3.27 -25.94 -0.31
CA ASP A 69 -4.72 -25.88 -0.28
C ASP A 69 -5.14 -24.58 0.42
N VAL A 70 -5.78 -23.68 -0.31
CA VAL A 70 -6.18 -22.35 0.19
C VAL A 70 -7.70 -22.29 0.26
N TYR A 71 -8.25 -22.26 1.47
CA TYR A 71 -9.69 -22.23 1.72
C TYR A 71 -10.12 -20.83 2.17
N LEU A 72 -11.16 -20.30 1.53
CA LEU A 72 -11.76 -19.00 1.85
C LEU A 72 -13.10 -19.20 2.59
N TYR A 73 -13.30 -18.39 3.63
CA TYR A 73 -14.52 -18.35 4.43
C TYR A 73 -15.03 -16.91 4.52
N GLU A 74 -16.34 -16.76 4.58
CA GLU A 74 -17.05 -15.52 4.90
C GLU A 74 -17.94 -15.79 6.11
N ASP A 75 -17.84 -14.99 7.17
CA ASP A 75 -18.54 -15.16 8.44
C ASP A 75 -18.45 -16.59 9.00
N ASN A 76 -17.27 -17.21 8.88
CA ASN A 76 -16.98 -18.60 9.24
C ASN A 76 -17.69 -19.68 8.39
N ILE A 77 -18.37 -19.30 7.31
CA ILE A 77 -18.98 -20.21 6.35
C ILE A 77 -18.01 -20.43 5.19
N PHE A 78 -17.75 -21.70 4.87
CA PHE A 78 -16.89 -22.06 3.74
C PHE A 78 -17.48 -21.58 2.40
N GLN A 79 -16.68 -20.88 1.61
CA GLN A 79 -17.08 -20.35 0.31
C GLN A 79 -16.48 -21.18 -0.84
N GLU A 80 -15.15 -21.27 -0.87
CA GLU A 80 -14.45 -22.01 -1.91
C GLU A 80 -13.03 -22.38 -1.52
N LYS A 81 -12.45 -23.29 -2.30
CA LYS A 81 -11.01 -23.53 -2.35
C LYS A 81 -10.44 -22.78 -3.56
N LEU A 82 -9.49 -21.88 -3.31
CA LEU A 82 -8.87 -21.07 -4.37
C LEU A 82 -7.99 -21.94 -5.27
N THR A 83 -7.90 -21.55 -6.54
CA THR A 83 -7.16 -22.29 -7.58
C THR A 83 -5.85 -21.59 -7.91
N TYR A 84 -4.75 -22.34 -7.88
CA TYR A 84 -3.43 -21.84 -8.30
C TYR A 84 -3.42 -21.50 -9.80
N LYS A 85 -2.87 -20.33 -10.15
CA LYS A 85 -2.69 -19.91 -11.54
C LYS A 85 -1.41 -19.10 -11.70
N GLU A 86 -0.65 -19.41 -12.74
CA GLU A 86 0.46 -18.59 -13.19
C GLU A 86 -0.03 -17.54 -14.19
N ILE A 87 0.48 -16.30 -14.09
CA ILE A 87 0.16 -15.24 -15.04
C ILE A 87 1.37 -14.98 -15.92
N PRO A 88 1.29 -15.29 -17.23
CA PRO A 88 2.30 -14.87 -18.19
C PRO A 88 2.31 -13.34 -18.31
N GLN A 89 3.47 -12.73 -18.07
CA GLN A 89 3.78 -11.34 -18.41
C GLN A 89 4.73 -11.31 -19.62
N ILE A 90 4.94 -10.13 -20.20
CA ILE A 90 5.75 -9.97 -21.44
C ILE A 90 7.16 -10.57 -21.31
N ASN A 91 7.79 -10.46 -20.13
CA ASN A 91 9.19 -10.87 -19.90
C ASN A 91 9.39 -11.82 -18.71
N PHE A 92 8.33 -12.19 -17.99
CA PHE A 92 8.41 -13.09 -16.84
C PHE A 92 7.05 -13.74 -16.57
N VAL A 93 7.00 -14.70 -15.65
CA VAL A 93 5.74 -15.32 -15.21
C VAL A 93 5.53 -14.97 -13.75
N GLU A 94 4.39 -14.37 -13.42
CA GLU A 94 3.99 -14.19 -12.02
C GLU A 94 3.50 -15.53 -11.45
N LYS A 95 4.03 -15.87 -10.28
CA LYS A 95 3.81 -17.14 -9.58
C LYS A 95 3.33 -16.91 -8.14
N GLY A 96 2.88 -18.00 -7.52
CA GLY A 96 2.38 -18.01 -6.14
C GLY A 96 0.96 -17.49 -5.97
N TRP A 97 0.22 -17.30 -7.06
CA TRP A 97 -1.13 -16.73 -7.02
C TRP A 97 -2.22 -17.82 -6.97
N TYR A 98 -3.16 -17.63 -6.05
CA TYR A 98 -4.37 -18.43 -5.87
C TYR A 98 -5.59 -17.53 -6.07
N TYR A 99 -6.53 -17.96 -6.92
CA TYR A 99 -7.69 -17.17 -7.33
C TYR A 99 -9.00 -17.79 -6.90
N SER A 100 -9.94 -16.91 -6.56
CA SER A 100 -11.36 -17.24 -6.58
C SER A 100 -11.79 -17.63 -7.98
N GLN A 101 -12.69 -18.61 -8.08
CA GLN A 101 -13.33 -18.97 -9.35
C GLN A 101 -14.68 -18.28 -9.54
N TYR A 102 -15.36 -17.92 -8.45
CA TYR A 102 -16.71 -17.37 -8.48
C TYR A 102 -17.04 -16.44 -7.32
N PHE A 103 -16.32 -16.52 -6.21
CA PHE A 103 -16.61 -15.71 -5.04
C PHE A 103 -16.16 -14.25 -5.23
N ILE A 104 -17.07 -13.33 -4.93
CA ILE A 104 -16.84 -11.88 -4.88
C ILE A 104 -17.20 -11.43 -3.46
N PRO A 105 -16.24 -10.92 -2.67
CA PRO A 105 -16.50 -10.48 -1.32
C PRO A 105 -17.33 -9.19 -1.31
N THR A 106 -18.08 -8.98 -0.24
CA THR A 106 -18.96 -7.84 -0.01
C THR A 106 -18.56 -7.10 1.27
N GLU A 107 -19.08 -5.89 1.42
CA GLU A 107 -18.85 -5.07 2.60
C GLU A 107 -19.53 -5.63 3.85
N LYS A 108 -19.03 -5.27 5.02
CA LYS A 108 -19.59 -5.59 6.34
C LYS A 108 -19.55 -7.07 6.73
N HIS A 109 -18.64 -7.82 6.14
CA HIS A 109 -18.43 -9.23 6.46
C HIS A 109 -17.00 -9.49 6.94
N HIS A 110 -16.87 -10.53 7.77
CA HIS A 110 -15.59 -11.08 8.17
C HIS A 110 -15.14 -12.15 7.19
N TYR A 111 -13.85 -12.17 6.88
CA TYR A 111 -13.25 -13.15 5.99
C TYR A 111 -12.12 -13.86 6.69
N ASN A 112 -11.94 -15.14 6.37
CA ASN A 112 -10.85 -15.95 6.90
C ASN A 112 -10.21 -16.79 5.80
N LEU A 113 -8.88 -16.90 5.85
CA LEU A 113 -8.11 -17.87 5.08
C LEU A 113 -7.66 -19.00 5.99
N LYS A 114 -7.78 -20.24 5.49
CA LYS A 114 -7.12 -21.42 6.05
C LYS A 114 -6.26 -22.02 4.96
N ILE A 115 -4.95 -22.07 5.17
CA ILE A 115 -3.97 -22.44 4.17
C ILE A 115 -3.17 -23.65 4.66
N HIS A 116 -3.12 -24.71 3.86
CA HIS A 116 -2.30 -25.87 4.12
C HIS A 116 -1.17 -25.95 3.09
N VAL A 117 0.07 -25.79 3.56
CA VAL A 117 1.29 -25.99 2.77
C VAL A 117 1.96 -27.28 3.27
N PRO A 118 2.39 -28.20 2.40
CA PRO A 118 3.09 -29.41 2.82
C PRO A 118 4.30 -29.09 3.70
N ASP A 119 4.48 -29.84 4.78
CA ASP A 119 5.58 -29.69 5.76
C ASP A 119 5.52 -28.43 6.64
N TYR A 120 4.43 -27.65 6.59
CA TYR A 120 4.19 -26.49 7.47
C TYR A 120 2.94 -26.66 8.32
N ASP A 121 2.91 -25.95 9.45
CA ASP A 121 1.69 -25.77 10.22
C ASP A 121 0.60 -25.08 9.38
N THR A 122 -0.67 -25.35 9.72
CA THR A 122 -1.79 -24.69 9.02
C THR A 122 -1.75 -23.19 9.31
N VAL A 123 -1.76 -22.38 8.25
CA VAL A 123 -1.72 -20.93 8.31
C VAL A 123 -3.13 -20.38 8.33
N TYR A 124 -3.36 -19.40 9.20
CA TYR A 124 -4.66 -18.74 9.37
C TYR A 124 -4.51 -17.24 9.26
N ALA A 125 -5.45 -16.58 8.59
CA ALA A 125 -5.54 -15.12 8.57
C ALA A 125 -7.00 -14.69 8.60
N GLU A 126 -7.29 -13.53 9.20
CA GLU A 126 -8.65 -13.00 9.32
C GLU A 126 -8.69 -11.49 9.10
N THR A 127 -9.75 -11.00 8.44
CA THR A 127 -9.97 -9.57 8.23
C THR A 127 -11.45 -9.26 8.20
N TYR A 128 -11.80 -7.97 8.26
CA TYR A 128 -13.13 -7.45 8.00
C TYR A 128 -13.10 -6.52 6.78
N ILE A 129 -14.11 -6.54 5.92
CA ILE A 129 -14.25 -5.51 4.88
C ILE A 129 -15.21 -4.43 5.40
N PRO A 130 -14.74 -3.17 5.56
CA PRO A 130 -15.61 -2.10 6.03
C PRO A 130 -16.65 -1.68 4.99
N GLU A 131 -17.66 -0.96 5.46
CA GLU A 131 -18.60 -0.24 4.60
C GLU A 131 -17.86 0.89 3.85
N ALA A 132 -18.12 1.04 2.57
CA ALA A 132 -17.54 2.16 1.81
C ALA A 132 -18.25 3.47 2.17
N ILE A 133 -17.48 4.55 2.33
CA ILE A 133 -18.03 5.88 2.57
C ILE A 133 -18.19 6.63 1.24
N PRO A 134 -19.39 7.14 0.92
CA PRO A 134 -19.61 7.91 -0.30
C PRO A 134 -18.83 9.22 -0.28
N ILE A 135 -18.39 9.64 -1.47
CA ILE A 135 -17.89 10.99 -1.70
C ILE A 135 -19.12 11.90 -1.82
N ASP A 136 -19.25 12.87 -0.92
CA ASP A 136 -20.39 13.80 -0.89
C ASP A 136 -20.27 14.86 -2.00
N SER A 137 -19.06 15.42 -2.17
CA SER A 137 -18.77 16.37 -3.23
C SER A 137 -17.27 16.54 -3.47
N ILE A 138 -16.94 16.97 -4.68
CA ILE A 138 -15.59 17.39 -5.06
C ILE A 138 -15.62 18.88 -5.32
N GLN A 139 -14.69 19.62 -4.71
CA GLN A 139 -14.48 21.04 -4.99
C GLN A 139 -13.09 21.27 -5.55
N ILE A 140 -12.99 22.17 -6.52
CA ILE A 140 -11.72 22.52 -7.14
C ILE A 140 -11.49 24.01 -7.00
N ASN A 141 -10.37 24.36 -6.38
CA ASN A 141 -10.06 25.74 -5.98
C ASN A 141 -11.18 26.43 -5.18
N GLY A 142 -11.99 25.65 -4.45
CA GLY A 142 -13.11 26.12 -3.63
C GLY A 142 -14.48 26.15 -4.31
N GLU A 143 -14.57 25.80 -5.60
CA GLU A 143 -15.83 25.74 -6.34
C GLU A 143 -16.31 24.30 -6.48
N ALA A 144 -17.61 24.06 -6.23
CA ALA A 144 -18.21 22.75 -6.40
C ALA A 144 -18.17 22.31 -7.87
N LEU A 145 -17.64 21.11 -8.10
CA LEU A 145 -17.56 20.51 -9.42
C LEU A 145 -18.87 19.82 -9.78
N LYS A 146 -19.26 19.90 -11.06
CA LYS A 146 -20.36 19.09 -11.61
C LYS A 146 -19.83 17.89 -12.38
N ASP A 147 -19.05 18.11 -13.44
CA ASP A 147 -18.56 17.02 -14.31
C ASP A 147 -17.18 17.31 -14.93
N SER A 148 -16.90 18.58 -15.26
CA SER A 148 -15.67 19.00 -15.91
C SER A 148 -15.18 20.36 -15.43
N ILE A 149 -13.89 20.59 -15.61
CA ILE A 149 -13.22 21.87 -15.43
C ILE A 149 -12.79 22.36 -16.81
N ILE A 150 -13.12 23.61 -17.11
CA ILE A 150 -12.55 24.30 -18.26
C ILE A 150 -11.25 24.95 -17.81
N PHE A 151 -10.15 24.53 -18.41
CA PHE A 151 -8.82 25.05 -18.17
C PHE A 151 -8.45 26.09 -19.22
N ASP A 152 -8.40 27.37 -18.85
CA ASP A 152 -7.96 28.39 -19.79
C ASP A 152 -6.44 28.37 -20.01
N ARG A 153 -6.02 27.96 -21.21
CA ARG A 153 -4.59 27.96 -21.60
C ARG A 153 -3.98 29.36 -21.57
N ASN A 154 -4.78 30.42 -21.69
CA ASN A 154 -4.28 31.79 -21.62
C ASN A 154 -3.98 32.25 -20.18
N LEU A 155 -4.55 31.58 -19.16
CA LEU A 155 -4.14 31.72 -17.76
C LEU A 155 -2.86 30.93 -17.45
N ALA A 156 -2.58 29.85 -18.20
CA ALA A 156 -1.34 29.07 -18.10
C ALA A 156 -0.08 29.88 -18.45
N SER A 157 -0.21 30.93 -19.28
CA SER A 157 0.88 31.87 -19.61
C SER A 157 1.40 32.64 -18.38
N SER A 158 0.66 32.62 -17.27
CA SER A 158 1.05 33.21 -15.98
C SER A 158 1.60 32.19 -14.98
N VAL A 159 1.67 30.91 -15.34
CA VAL A 159 2.23 29.85 -14.50
C VAL A 159 3.66 29.54 -14.96
N PRO A 160 4.67 29.70 -14.08
CA PRO A 160 6.03 29.29 -14.41
C PRO A 160 6.06 27.81 -14.84
N ASP A 161 6.77 27.53 -15.93
CA ASP A 161 7.10 26.18 -16.43
C ASP A 161 6.00 25.36 -17.13
N GLY A 162 4.82 25.93 -17.45
CA GLY A 162 3.79 25.19 -18.20
C GLY A 162 3.13 24.07 -17.38
N ILE A 163 3.04 24.22 -16.06
CA ILE A 163 2.44 23.22 -15.17
C ILE A 163 1.09 23.73 -14.66
N LEU A 164 0.02 23.03 -14.97
CA LEU A 164 -1.28 23.24 -14.34
C LEU A 164 -1.24 22.70 -12.90
N ASP A 165 -1.37 23.60 -11.92
CA ASP A 165 -1.48 23.29 -10.49
C ASP A 165 -2.87 23.70 -9.98
N PHE A 166 -3.61 22.77 -9.39
CA PHE A 166 -4.91 23.04 -8.79
C PHE A 166 -5.14 22.16 -7.56
N SER A 167 -5.91 22.71 -6.62
CA SER A 167 -6.27 22.02 -5.38
C SER A 167 -7.65 21.39 -5.50
N VAL A 168 -7.76 20.13 -5.11
CA VAL A 168 -9.00 19.36 -5.07
C VAL A 168 -9.31 19.03 -3.61
N ASN A 169 -10.48 19.46 -3.15
CA ASN A 169 -11.04 19.08 -1.86
C ASN A 169 -12.09 18.00 -2.08
N ILE A 170 -11.97 16.89 -1.37
CA ILE A 170 -12.91 15.76 -1.45
C ILE A 170 -13.64 15.67 -0.13
N PHE A 171 -14.94 15.96 -0.16
CA PHE A 171 -15.80 15.95 1.02
C PHE A 171 -16.45 14.59 1.18
N PHE A 172 -16.48 14.11 2.42
CA PHE A 172 -17.18 12.90 2.82
C PHE A 172 -17.58 13.01 4.29
N LYS A 173 -18.52 12.16 4.71
CA LYS A 173 -18.97 12.11 6.10
C LYS A 173 -18.46 10.86 6.79
N ASP A 174 -17.62 11.06 7.81
CA ASP A 174 -17.17 9.99 8.68
C ASP A 174 -18.31 9.39 9.53
N LYS A 175 -18.19 8.11 9.88
CA LYS A 175 -19.16 7.40 10.70
C LYS A 175 -18.75 7.42 12.17
N SER A 176 -19.53 8.11 12.98
CA SER A 176 -19.28 8.24 14.42
C SER A 176 -19.31 6.90 15.18
N GLY A 177 -18.46 6.78 16.21
CA GLY A 177 -18.57 5.75 17.24
C GLY A 177 -17.71 4.51 17.01
N THR A 178 -16.89 4.51 15.98
CA THR A 178 -15.81 3.54 15.74
C THR A 178 -14.64 4.26 15.07
N THR A 179 -13.40 3.88 15.39
CA THR A 179 -12.24 4.39 14.65
C THR A 179 -12.26 3.84 13.23
N ASN A 180 -12.29 4.75 12.26
CA ASN A 180 -12.31 4.44 10.85
C ASN A 180 -10.93 4.71 10.21
N TYR A 181 -10.61 3.93 9.18
CA TYR A 181 -9.37 4.02 8.46
C TYR A 181 -9.64 4.16 6.97
N TYR A 182 -8.82 4.95 6.31
CA TYR A 182 -9.03 5.32 4.92
C TYR A 182 -7.73 5.35 4.14
N ASP A 183 -7.82 5.21 2.83
CA ASP A 183 -6.81 5.77 1.93
C ASP A 183 -7.47 6.56 0.80
N PHE A 184 -6.66 7.44 0.22
CA PHE A 184 -6.98 8.16 -0.99
C PHE A 184 -6.05 7.73 -2.12
N TRP A 185 -6.62 7.48 -3.29
CA TRP A 185 -5.85 7.14 -4.49
C TRP A 185 -6.31 7.96 -5.69
N SER A 186 -5.41 8.12 -6.66
CA SER A 186 -5.73 8.69 -7.96
C SER A 186 -4.91 8.04 -9.06
N ASN A 187 -5.48 7.99 -10.28
CA ASN A 187 -4.74 7.60 -11.47
C ASN A 187 -3.68 8.65 -11.89
N LYS A 188 -3.71 9.86 -11.31
CA LYS A 188 -2.71 10.90 -11.50
C LYS A 188 -1.87 11.08 -10.23
N PHE A 189 -0.67 11.60 -10.41
CA PHE A 189 0.15 12.00 -9.28
C PHE A 189 -0.49 13.18 -8.57
N PHE A 190 -0.53 13.11 -7.24
CA PHE A 190 -1.01 14.16 -6.37
C PHE A 190 -0.07 14.29 -5.18
N ILE A 191 -0.13 15.44 -4.51
CA ILE A 191 0.47 15.67 -3.20
C ILE A 191 -0.62 16.10 -2.23
N SER A 192 -0.46 15.81 -0.96
CA SER A 192 -1.32 16.32 0.10
C SER A 192 -0.49 16.86 1.24
N TYR A 193 -0.93 17.98 1.81
CA TYR A 193 -0.41 18.55 3.05
C TYR A 193 -1.42 18.41 4.18
N ASP A 194 -2.46 17.60 3.96
CA ASP A 194 -3.51 17.35 4.93
C ASP A 194 -2.92 16.70 6.19
N PRO A 195 -3.17 17.25 7.39
CA PRO A 195 -2.58 16.74 8.62
C PRO A 195 -3.03 15.32 8.99
N ALA A 196 -4.16 14.84 8.45
CA ALA A 196 -4.62 13.47 8.64
C ALA A 196 -3.82 12.47 7.79
N ILE A 197 -3.34 12.89 6.61
CA ILE A 197 -2.72 11.99 5.63
C ILE A 197 -1.29 11.62 6.03
N GLU A 198 -1.05 10.31 5.99
CA GLU A 198 0.26 9.70 6.01
C GLU A 198 0.54 9.01 4.67
N PRO A 199 1.77 9.09 4.14
CA PRO A 199 2.89 9.85 4.67
C PRO A 199 2.75 11.35 4.43
N ARG A 200 3.16 12.15 5.42
CA ARG A 200 3.20 13.61 5.24
C ARG A 200 4.16 13.99 4.12
N TYR A 201 3.71 14.85 3.20
CA TYR A 201 4.56 15.32 2.11
C TYR A 201 5.79 16.08 2.65
N ASN A 202 6.98 15.63 2.26
CA ASN A 202 8.24 16.34 2.48
C ASN A 202 9.03 16.36 1.16
N ARG A 203 9.42 17.55 0.68
CA ARG A 203 10.07 17.74 -0.63
C ARG A 203 11.37 16.94 -0.77
N GLU A 204 12.17 16.80 0.29
CA GLU A 204 13.41 15.99 0.29
C GLU A 204 13.13 14.46 0.27
N TYR A 205 11.91 14.05 0.62
CA TYR A 205 11.50 12.66 0.84
C TYR A 205 10.92 11.99 -0.41
N TYR A 206 10.30 12.77 -1.30
CA TYR A 206 9.65 12.27 -2.53
C TYR A 206 10.62 12.09 -3.71
N GLU A 207 11.86 12.58 -3.59
CA GLU A 207 12.92 12.34 -4.58
C GLU A 207 13.58 10.95 -4.41
N ASN A 208 13.35 10.26 -3.29
CA ASN A 208 13.73 8.86 -3.11
C ASN A 208 12.70 7.92 -3.77
N ILE A 209 13.10 7.32 -4.89
CA ILE A 209 12.31 6.46 -5.79
C ILE A 209 11.53 5.35 -5.04
N SER A 210 12.04 4.84 -3.92
CA SER A 210 11.43 3.74 -3.15
C SER A 210 10.10 4.09 -2.48
N LEU A 211 9.88 5.37 -2.13
CA LEU A 211 8.68 5.84 -1.44
C LEU A 211 7.61 6.35 -2.39
N ALA A 212 8.03 6.91 -3.54
CA ALA A 212 7.14 7.23 -4.66
C ALA A 212 6.43 5.98 -5.22
N ALA A 213 7.01 4.79 -5.04
CA ALA A 213 6.41 3.52 -5.41
C ALA A 213 5.19 3.15 -4.57
N LEU A 214 5.08 3.63 -3.33
CA LEU A 214 3.96 3.28 -2.45
C LEU A 214 2.64 3.85 -2.96
N LYS A 215 2.60 5.09 -3.46
CA LYS A 215 1.36 5.79 -3.86
C LYS A 215 0.19 5.67 -2.85
N ILE A 216 0.47 5.35 -1.58
CA ILE A 216 -0.55 5.18 -0.56
C ILE A 216 -0.62 6.48 0.24
N ALA A 217 -1.78 7.13 0.25
CA ALA A 217 -2.12 8.22 1.14
C ALA A 217 -3.17 7.69 2.14
N PHE A 218 -2.72 7.10 3.24
CA PHE A 218 -3.57 6.45 4.23
C PHE A 218 -3.73 7.34 5.47
N PHE A 219 -4.86 7.22 6.17
CA PHE A 219 -5.17 8.04 7.34
C PHE A 219 -6.24 7.39 8.21
N SER A 220 -6.39 7.89 9.44
CA SER A 220 -7.48 7.55 10.36
C SER A 220 -8.33 8.80 10.62
N ASP A 221 -9.50 8.57 11.20
CA ASP A 221 -10.46 9.61 11.62
C ASP A 221 -10.14 10.30 12.95
N GLU A 222 -8.94 10.10 13.51
CA GLU A 222 -8.56 10.60 14.85
C GLU A 222 -8.82 12.11 15.07
N ILE A 223 -8.78 12.91 14.00
CA ILE A 223 -9.01 14.37 14.06
C ILE A 223 -10.36 14.83 13.51
N PHE A 224 -11.21 13.90 13.04
CA PHE A 224 -12.51 14.20 12.42
C PHE A 224 -13.64 13.17 12.68
N ASP A 225 -13.49 12.27 13.67
CA ASP A 225 -14.49 11.24 14.06
C ASP A 225 -15.91 11.79 14.12
N GLY A 226 -16.81 11.20 13.32
CA GLY A 226 -18.23 11.50 13.22
C GLY A 226 -18.59 12.79 12.48
N HIS A 227 -17.61 13.51 11.93
CA HIS A 227 -17.81 14.79 11.25
C HIS A 227 -17.61 14.67 9.74
N THR A 228 -18.17 15.63 9.00
CA THR A 228 -17.79 15.84 7.60
C THR A 228 -16.36 16.34 7.55
N TYR A 229 -15.53 15.70 6.73
CA TYR A 229 -14.14 16.07 6.52
C TYR A 229 -13.88 16.34 5.03
N ALA A 230 -12.84 17.12 4.76
CA ALA A 230 -12.42 17.43 3.41
C ALA A 230 -10.92 17.17 3.28
N ILE A 231 -10.55 16.15 2.50
CA ILE A 231 -9.14 15.91 2.18
C ILE A 231 -8.70 16.91 1.14
N ASN A 232 -7.64 17.67 1.43
CA ASN A 232 -7.01 18.56 0.47
C ASN A 232 -5.90 17.85 -0.30
N THR A 233 -6.01 17.81 -1.62
CA THR A 233 -4.97 17.31 -2.52
C THR A 233 -4.61 18.35 -3.57
N LYS A 234 -3.38 18.30 -4.08
CA LYS A 234 -2.91 19.13 -5.19
C LYS A 234 -2.45 18.25 -6.33
N PHE A 235 -2.92 18.58 -7.53
CA PHE A 235 -2.55 17.89 -8.76
C PHE A 235 -1.66 18.79 -9.59
N LYS A 236 -0.69 18.16 -10.26
CA LYS A 236 0.20 18.83 -11.21
C LYS A 236 0.12 18.13 -12.56
N ILE A 237 -0.19 18.89 -13.60
CA ILE A 237 -0.34 18.39 -14.96
C ILE A 237 0.48 19.27 -15.88
N ASP A 238 1.42 18.68 -16.61
CA ASP A 238 2.15 19.40 -17.65
C ASP A 238 1.19 19.79 -18.80
N ASP A 239 1.17 21.07 -19.14
CA ASP A 239 0.23 21.67 -20.10
C ASP A 239 0.40 21.13 -21.52
N TYR A 240 1.63 20.79 -21.93
CA TYR A 240 1.95 20.22 -23.24
C TYR A 240 1.18 18.92 -23.50
N LYS A 241 0.69 18.24 -22.45
CA LYS A 241 -0.17 17.06 -22.62
C LYS A 241 -1.42 17.45 -23.42
N PHE A 242 -2.00 18.63 -23.20
CA PHE A 242 -3.19 19.11 -23.91
C PHE A 242 -2.96 19.43 -25.39
N ASP A 243 -1.72 19.37 -25.90
CA ASP A 243 -1.44 19.41 -27.33
C ASP A 243 -1.76 18.08 -28.03
N TYR A 244 -1.82 16.99 -27.26
CA TYR A 244 -2.02 15.63 -27.76
C TYR A 244 -3.35 14.99 -27.31
N ILE A 245 -4.00 15.57 -26.30
CA ILE A 245 -5.25 15.07 -25.72
C ILE A 245 -6.27 16.21 -25.52
N SER A 246 -7.50 15.99 -25.99
CA SER A 246 -8.60 16.96 -25.86
C SER A 246 -9.24 16.95 -24.47
N GLU A 247 -9.07 15.87 -23.72
CA GLU A 247 -9.65 15.68 -22.38
C GLU A 247 -8.65 14.93 -21.50
N PHE A 248 -8.50 15.37 -20.26
CA PHE A 248 -7.67 14.70 -19.28
C PHE A 248 -8.52 14.15 -18.14
N PRO A 249 -8.84 12.84 -18.15
CA PRO A 249 -9.65 12.25 -17.09
C PRO A 249 -8.82 12.05 -15.82
N ILE A 250 -9.33 12.61 -14.72
CA ILE A 250 -8.86 12.33 -13.37
C ILE A 250 -9.83 11.36 -12.74
N LYS A 251 -9.32 10.18 -12.41
CA LYS A 251 -10.01 9.19 -11.60
C LYS A 251 -9.41 9.22 -10.22
N LEU A 252 -10.26 9.22 -9.22
CA LEU A 252 -9.85 9.19 -7.83
C LEU A 252 -10.80 8.31 -7.04
N GLY A 253 -10.38 7.92 -5.84
CA GLY A 253 -11.26 7.18 -4.96
C GLY A 253 -10.86 7.32 -3.50
N LEU A 254 -11.87 7.12 -2.67
CA LEU A 254 -11.75 7.00 -1.23
C LEU A 254 -11.99 5.54 -0.87
N ASN A 255 -10.97 4.91 -0.31
CA ASN A 255 -11.10 3.56 0.20
C ASN A 255 -11.37 3.60 1.69
N SER A 256 -12.32 2.78 2.15
CA SER A 256 -12.44 2.44 3.57
C SER A 256 -11.62 1.17 3.83
N LEU A 257 -10.76 1.24 4.83
CA LEU A 257 -9.77 0.22 5.14
C LEU A 257 -10.13 -0.55 6.41
N SER A 258 -9.90 -1.85 6.38
CA SER A 258 -9.74 -2.63 7.62
C SER A 258 -8.58 -2.07 8.46
N TYR A 259 -8.62 -2.33 9.77
CA TYR A 259 -7.47 -2.07 10.62
C TYR A 259 -6.22 -2.80 10.11
N ASP A 260 -6.36 -4.02 9.60
CA ASP A 260 -5.26 -4.81 9.05
C ASP A 260 -4.56 -4.12 7.87
N ALA A 261 -5.33 -3.52 6.95
CA ALA A 261 -4.78 -2.75 5.83
C ALA A 261 -4.04 -1.52 6.33
N TYR A 262 -4.68 -0.74 7.21
CA TYR A 262 -4.09 0.49 7.76
C TYR A 262 -2.81 0.19 8.55
N ALA A 263 -2.82 -0.79 9.45
CA ALA A 263 -1.67 -1.18 10.25
C ALA A 263 -0.53 -1.71 9.38
N PHE A 264 -0.84 -2.46 8.32
CA PHE A 264 0.14 -2.90 7.34
C PHE A 264 0.76 -1.72 6.59
N TYR A 265 -0.03 -0.80 6.03
CA TYR A 265 0.49 0.39 5.34
C TYR A 265 1.34 1.26 6.27
N LYS A 266 0.89 1.50 7.50
CA LYS A 266 1.60 2.30 8.50
C LYS A 266 2.95 1.68 8.89
N SER A 267 2.96 0.40 9.26
CA SER A 267 4.20 -0.29 9.66
C SER A 267 5.17 -0.47 8.48
N SER A 268 4.66 -0.74 7.28
CA SER A 268 5.41 -0.78 6.02
C SER A 268 6.09 0.55 5.71
N TYR A 269 5.35 1.66 5.85
CA TYR A 269 5.87 3.01 5.69
C TYR A 269 6.96 3.31 6.71
N LEU A 270 6.73 3.00 7.99
CA LEU A 270 7.71 3.21 9.06
C LEU A 270 8.97 2.37 8.85
N TYR A 271 8.83 1.14 8.37
CA TYR A 271 9.95 0.27 8.03
C TYR A 271 10.82 0.90 6.93
N LEU A 272 10.22 1.31 5.82
CA LEU A 272 10.96 1.98 4.74
C LEU A 272 11.68 3.23 5.21
N LYS A 273 11.05 4.02 6.10
CA LYS A 273 11.67 5.21 6.69
C LYS A 273 12.87 4.89 7.58
N SER A 274 12.92 3.68 8.14
CA SER A 274 14.01 3.22 9.01
C SER A 274 15.21 2.64 8.25
N LEU A 275 15.04 2.19 6.99
CA LEU A 275 16.08 1.49 6.23
C LEU A 275 17.40 2.26 6.11
N ASP A 276 17.33 3.58 5.92
CA ASP A 276 18.51 4.43 5.74
C ASP A 276 19.07 5.00 7.06
N ASN A 277 18.52 4.60 8.22
CA ASN A 277 18.94 5.10 9.53
C ASN A 277 19.57 4.00 10.40
N PRO A 278 20.91 3.93 10.50
CA PRO A 278 21.60 2.89 11.27
C PRO A 278 21.43 3.02 12.79
N PHE A 279 20.71 4.04 13.27
CA PHE A 279 20.43 4.28 14.68
C PHE A 279 18.95 4.06 15.06
N THR A 280 18.09 3.67 14.12
CA THR A 280 16.70 3.32 14.44
C THR A 280 16.57 1.87 14.87
N GLU A 281 15.71 1.63 15.85
CA GLU A 281 15.30 0.27 16.20
C GLU A 281 14.62 -0.41 14.99
N PRO A 282 14.77 -1.74 14.82
CA PRO A 282 14.08 -2.46 13.76
C PRO A 282 12.57 -2.27 13.85
N VAL A 283 11.96 -1.75 12.78
CA VAL A 283 10.50 -1.66 12.68
C VAL A 283 9.95 -3.02 12.28
N ILE A 284 9.12 -3.61 13.14
CA ILE A 284 8.38 -4.82 12.82
C ILE A 284 7.19 -4.45 11.94
N ILE A 285 7.04 -5.16 10.84
CA ILE A 285 5.94 -4.98 9.91
C ILE A 285 4.75 -5.76 10.41
N TYR A 286 3.60 -5.10 10.38
CA TYR A 286 2.36 -5.69 10.84
C TYR A 286 2.05 -6.99 10.11
N SER A 287 1.58 -7.98 10.86
CA SER A 287 1.05 -9.22 10.30
C SER A 287 -0.10 -9.70 11.14
N ASN A 288 -1.19 -10.10 10.47
CA ASN A 288 -2.34 -10.77 11.06
C ASN A 288 -2.42 -12.26 10.68
N VAL A 289 -1.31 -12.82 10.22
CA VAL A 289 -1.19 -14.21 9.75
C VAL A 289 -0.62 -15.07 10.88
N LYS A 290 -1.42 -16.01 11.38
CA LYS A 290 -1.02 -16.99 12.42
C LYS A 290 -0.32 -18.18 11.76
N ASN A 291 0.76 -18.67 12.39
CA ASN A 291 1.65 -19.71 11.87
C ASN A 291 2.36 -19.35 10.54
N GLY A 292 2.43 -18.06 10.22
CA GLY A 292 3.08 -17.53 9.03
C GLY A 292 3.38 -16.05 9.21
N THR A 293 3.50 -15.31 8.12
CA THR A 293 3.71 -13.87 8.10
C THR A 293 2.94 -13.22 6.93
N GLY A 294 2.96 -11.89 6.85
CA GLY A 294 2.31 -11.11 5.80
C GLY A 294 0.93 -10.58 6.21
N VAL A 295 0.09 -10.26 5.23
CA VAL A 295 -1.16 -9.52 5.44
C VAL A 295 -2.32 -10.15 4.69
N PHE A 296 -3.45 -10.22 5.37
CA PHE A 296 -4.76 -10.43 4.80
C PHE A 296 -5.67 -9.29 5.23
N ALA A 297 -6.06 -8.39 4.32
CA ALA A 297 -6.73 -7.16 4.71
C ALA A 297 -7.94 -6.86 3.83
N GLY A 298 -8.96 -6.23 4.40
CA GLY A 298 -10.19 -5.84 3.73
C GLY A 298 -10.20 -4.37 3.32
N ILE A 299 -10.78 -4.10 2.16
CA ILE A 299 -10.93 -2.78 1.55
C ILE A 299 -12.30 -2.69 0.88
N SER A 300 -12.96 -1.55 0.99
CA SER A 300 -14.07 -1.16 0.13
C SER A 300 -13.80 0.23 -0.45
N SER A 301 -14.39 0.54 -1.59
CA SER A 301 -14.00 1.70 -2.40
C SER A 301 -15.18 2.43 -2.97
N VAL A 302 -15.14 3.75 -2.94
CA VAL A 302 -15.94 4.61 -3.81
C VAL A 302 -15.00 5.33 -4.76
N GLU A 303 -15.35 5.31 -6.04
CA GLU A 303 -14.59 5.94 -7.11
C GLU A 303 -15.42 7.08 -7.70
N ASP A 304 -14.74 8.16 -8.06
CA ASP A 304 -15.32 9.28 -8.79
C ASP A 304 -14.33 9.75 -9.86
N SER A 305 -14.82 10.51 -10.83
CA SER A 305 -13.98 11.05 -11.88
C SER A 305 -14.49 12.37 -12.43
N PHE A 306 -13.55 13.19 -12.87
CA PHE A 306 -13.86 14.42 -13.59
C PHE A 306 -12.90 14.65 -14.74
N LEU A 307 -13.32 15.51 -15.66
CA LEU A 307 -12.53 15.86 -16.85
C LEU A 307 -11.88 17.23 -16.68
N ILE A 308 -10.65 17.36 -17.12
CA ILE A 308 -10.04 18.66 -17.41
C ILE A 308 -10.05 18.84 -18.92
N VAL A 309 -10.69 19.92 -19.35
CA VAL A 309 -10.89 20.26 -20.77
C VAL A 309 -10.20 21.61 -21.01
N PRO A 310 -9.29 21.74 -21.97
CA PRO A 310 -8.71 23.03 -22.32
C PRO A 310 -9.80 23.96 -22.88
N SER A 311 -9.71 25.26 -22.57
CA SER A 311 -10.57 26.28 -23.17
C SER A 311 -10.45 26.21 -24.69
N GLN A 312 -11.59 26.25 -25.37
CA GLN A 312 -11.59 26.54 -26.80
C GLN A 312 -11.40 28.05 -26.94
N ASN A 313 -10.34 28.45 -27.65
CA ASN A 313 -10.07 29.85 -27.97
C ASN A 313 -11.23 30.50 -28.73
#